data_AF-A0A0C2JAK8-F1
#
_entry.id   AF-A0A0C2JAK8-F1
#
_cell.length_a   1.000
_cell.length_b   1.000
_cell.length_c   1.000
_cell.angle_alpha   90.00
_cell.angle_beta   90.00
_cell.angle_gamma   90.00
#
_symmetry.space_group_name_H-M   'P 1'
#
loop_
_entity.id
_entity.type
_entity.pdbx_description
1 polymer ?
#
loop_
_entity_poly.entity_id
_entity_poly.type
_entity_poly.pdbx_seq_one_letter_code
_entity_poly.pdbx_strand_id
1 'polypeptide(L)'
;MRALSEFGPSAVPVKLFFFDCLKLLEHGDKNVRDSVKNLVIELYKWIKDGIKSFIADIKPVQLKELQEEFQKVADVSLKPTRFIGGSSKAPDNDVGGAADEVSETPAFDPLDMIEPVDVVSKIPSEFYSGIVQPKWQERKEALENLEKVFNTPKIKEGDFGEILSCIKKVISSDSNINVVAIAVKCVEHLANGLRKSFSQYASLFLPLIFDKLKEKRGAIVENCRNCLNACASCLDAENVINVALPYLKNKSPSVKEETVKFIGRFVISVGNKSPKNLVKSLVAELVKHLKTV
;
A
#
# COMPACT_ATOMS: atom_id res chain seq x y z
N MET A 1 -24.84 -7.50 -13.89
CA MET A 1 -24.53 -6.06 -13.95
C MET A 1 -25.41 -5.23 -13.02
N ARG A 2 -26.74 -5.34 -13.10
CA ARG A 2 -27.67 -4.60 -12.22
C ARG A 2 -27.37 -4.74 -10.72
N ALA A 3 -27.02 -5.94 -10.26
CA ALA A 3 -26.62 -6.18 -8.86
C ALA A 3 -25.33 -5.44 -8.45
N LEU A 4 -24.36 -5.30 -9.36
CA LEU A 4 -23.11 -4.57 -9.08
C LEU A 4 -23.34 -3.05 -9.06
N SER A 5 -24.25 -2.57 -9.91
CA SER A 5 -24.67 -1.16 -9.96
C SER A 5 -25.50 -0.77 -8.73
N GLU A 6 -26.38 -1.66 -8.26
CA GLU A 6 -27.30 -1.39 -7.15
C GLU A 6 -26.64 -1.62 -5.77
N PHE A 7 -25.80 -2.64 -5.60
CA PHE A 7 -25.27 -3.06 -4.29
C PHE A 7 -23.75 -2.88 -4.12
N GLY A 8 -23.02 -2.59 -5.21
CA GLY A 8 -21.57 -2.46 -5.19
C GLY A 8 -20.79 -3.79 -5.09
N PRO A 9 -19.45 -3.74 -5.22
CA PRO A 9 -18.58 -4.91 -5.25
C PRO A 9 -18.39 -5.58 -3.88
N SER A 10 -18.83 -4.96 -2.78
CA SER A 10 -18.85 -5.57 -1.44
C SER A 10 -19.99 -6.56 -1.23
N ALA A 11 -21.09 -6.44 -1.99
CA ALA A 11 -22.26 -7.31 -1.92
C ALA A 11 -22.28 -8.42 -2.97
N VAL A 12 -21.54 -8.25 -4.06
CA VAL A 12 -21.37 -9.25 -5.12
C VAL A 12 -20.00 -9.90 -4.93
N PRO A 13 -19.87 -11.25 -4.85
CA PRO A 13 -18.58 -11.91 -4.72
C PRO A 13 -17.86 -11.92 -6.07
N VAL A 14 -17.52 -10.73 -6.57
CA VAL A 14 -16.93 -10.48 -7.89
C VAL A 14 -15.69 -11.34 -8.12
N LYS A 15 -14.91 -11.59 -7.06
CA LYS A 15 -13.73 -12.47 -7.07
C LYS A 15 -14.00 -13.86 -7.65
N LEU A 16 -15.18 -14.44 -7.41
CA LEU A 16 -15.48 -15.83 -7.80
C LEU A 16 -15.60 -16.04 -9.31
N PHE A 17 -15.82 -14.98 -10.09
CA PHE A 17 -16.08 -15.09 -11.53
C PHE A 17 -15.32 -14.08 -12.38
N PHE A 18 -14.71 -13.04 -11.79
CA PHE A 18 -14.11 -11.94 -12.55
C PHE A 18 -12.97 -12.38 -13.50
N PHE A 19 -12.03 -13.18 -13.01
CA PHE A 19 -10.91 -13.64 -13.85
C PHE A 19 -11.36 -14.59 -14.96
N ASP A 20 -12.39 -15.40 -14.73
CA ASP A 20 -12.98 -16.22 -15.79
C ASP A 20 -13.76 -15.39 -16.80
N CYS A 21 -14.43 -14.31 -16.35
CA CYS A 21 -15.06 -13.36 -17.25
C CYS A 21 -14.04 -12.63 -18.14
N LEU A 22 -12.84 -12.29 -17.65
CA LEU A 22 -11.82 -11.63 -18.49
C LEU A 22 -11.42 -12.48 -19.71
N LYS A 23 -11.40 -13.81 -19.57
CA LYS A 23 -11.14 -14.73 -20.70
C LYS A 23 -12.22 -14.65 -21.79
N LEU A 24 -13.45 -14.25 -21.42
CA LEU A 24 -14.57 -14.10 -22.34
C LEU A 24 -14.54 -12.78 -23.15
N LEU A 25 -13.55 -11.89 -22.92
CA LEU A 25 -13.30 -10.74 -23.81
C LEU A 25 -12.93 -11.18 -25.23
N GLU A 26 -12.50 -12.43 -25.41
CA GLU A 26 -12.13 -13.01 -26.72
C GLU A 26 -13.20 -13.95 -27.28
N HIS A 27 -14.35 -14.07 -26.62
CA HIS A 27 -15.41 -14.97 -27.05
C HIS A 27 -15.93 -14.61 -28.46
N GLY A 28 -16.32 -15.59 -29.28
CA GLY A 28 -16.77 -15.35 -30.66
C GLY A 28 -18.04 -14.49 -30.77
N ASP A 29 -18.92 -14.58 -29.79
CA ASP A 29 -20.13 -13.76 -29.69
C ASP A 29 -19.85 -12.33 -29.21
N LYS A 30 -20.28 -11.35 -30.01
CA LYS A 30 -20.17 -9.91 -29.71
C LYS A 30 -20.88 -9.54 -28.40
N ASN A 31 -22.06 -10.08 -28.14
CA ASN A 31 -22.85 -9.75 -26.96
C ASN A 31 -22.16 -10.18 -25.66
N VAL A 32 -21.46 -11.31 -25.70
CA VAL A 32 -20.67 -11.82 -24.57
C VAL A 32 -19.48 -10.90 -24.30
N ARG A 33 -18.74 -10.50 -25.34
CA ARG A 33 -17.61 -9.55 -25.20
C ARG A 33 -18.08 -8.21 -24.63
N ASP A 34 -19.17 -7.66 -25.17
CA ASP A 34 -19.71 -6.37 -24.73
C ASP A 34 -20.22 -6.44 -23.28
N SER A 35 -20.81 -7.57 -22.88
CA SER A 35 -21.25 -7.79 -21.48
C SER A 35 -20.09 -7.82 -20.50
N VAL A 36 -18.97 -8.44 -20.87
CA VAL A 36 -17.75 -8.47 -20.05
C VAL A 36 -17.10 -7.09 -19.99
N LYS A 37 -17.02 -6.37 -21.12
CA LYS A 37 -16.53 -4.98 -21.13
C LYS A 37 -17.33 -4.10 -20.17
N ASN A 38 -18.66 -4.19 -20.21
CA ASN A 38 -19.53 -3.42 -19.31
C ASN A 38 -19.35 -3.82 -17.84
N LEU A 39 -19.08 -5.10 -17.53
CA LEU A 39 -18.74 -5.54 -16.18
C LEU A 39 -17.44 -4.89 -15.68
N VAL A 40 -16.40 -4.86 -16.51
CA VAL A 40 -15.10 -4.24 -16.19
C VAL A 40 -15.25 -2.73 -15.99
N ILE A 41 -16.03 -2.05 -16.84
CA ILE A 41 -16.32 -0.62 -16.73
C ILE A 41 -17.10 -0.34 -15.43
N GLU A 42 -18.09 -1.15 -15.10
CA GLU A 42 -18.86 -0.97 -13.87
C GLU A 42 -17.98 -1.16 -12.63
N LEU A 43 -17.08 -2.15 -12.63
CA LEU A 43 -16.09 -2.31 -11.56
C LEU A 43 -15.13 -1.12 -11.48
N TYR A 44 -14.66 -0.58 -12.61
CA TYR A 44 -13.85 0.63 -12.63
C TYR A 44 -14.55 1.83 -11.99
N LYS A 45 -15.87 1.99 -12.13
CA LYS A 45 -16.59 3.08 -11.45
C LYS A 45 -16.52 2.98 -9.92
N TRP A 46 -16.42 1.76 -9.38
CA TRP A 46 -16.32 1.51 -7.95
C TRP A 46 -14.87 1.57 -7.42
N ILE A 47 -13.93 0.99 -8.15
CA ILE A 47 -12.55 0.76 -7.65
C ILE A 47 -11.50 1.60 -8.36
N LYS A 48 -11.92 2.38 -9.36
CA LYS A 48 -11.10 3.30 -10.17
C LYS A 48 -9.83 2.60 -10.65
N ASP A 49 -8.68 3.25 -10.47
CA ASP A 49 -7.39 2.76 -10.91
C ASP A 49 -6.98 1.42 -10.30
N GLY A 50 -7.63 0.99 -9.21
CA GLY A 50 -7.43 -0.33 -8.62
C GLY A 50 -7.64 -1.49 -9.60
N ILE A 51 -8.55 -1.33 -10.59
CA ILE A 51 -8.81 -2.39 -11.57
C ILE A 51 -7.69 -2.56 -12.59
N LYS A 52 -6.87 -1.53 -12.82
CA LYS A 52 -5.88 -1.50 -13.90
C LYS A 52 -4.85 -2.63 -13.73
N SER A 53 -4.54 -2.98 -12.49
CA SER A 53 -3.64 -4.09 -12.16
C SER A 53 -4.21 -5.46 -12.55
N PHE A 54 -5.54 -5.64 -12.54
CA PHE A 54 -6.18 -6.93 -12.86
C PHE A 54 -6.43 -7.17 -14.33
N ILE A 55 -6.42 -6.10 -15.13
CA ILE A 55 -6.62 -6.18 -16.58
C ILE A 55 -5.31 -6.02 -17.36
N ALA A 56 -4.16 -5.93 -16.68
CA ALA A 56 -2.87 -5.67 -17.33
C ALA A 56 -2.46 -6.77 -18.34
N ASP A 57 -2.89 -8.01 -18.11
CA ASP A 57 -2.51 -9.18 -18.91
C ASP A 57 -3.44 -9.45 -20.12
N ILE A 58 -4.45 -8.59 -20.37
CA ILE A 58 -5.32 -8.74 -21.55
C ILE A 58 -4.64 -8.20 -22.82
N LYS A 59 -5.20 -8.51 -24.01
CA LYS A 59 -4.63 -8.04 -25.28
C LYS A 59 -4.53 -6.49 -25.32
N PRO A 60 -3.41 -5.92 -25.83
CA PRO A 60 -3.20 -4.47 -25.85
C PRO A 60 -4.32 -3.66 -26.49
N VAL A 61 -4.97 -4.20 -27.52
CA VAL A 61 -6.12 -3.57 -28.19
C VAL A 61 -7.30 -3.42 -27.23
N GLN A 62 -7.65 -4.47 -26.50
CA GLN A 62 -8.74 -4.47 -25.53
C GLN A 62 -8.43 -3.58 -24.31
N LEU A 63 -7.16 -3.59 -23.88
CA LEU A 63 -6.69 -2.72 -22.80
C LEU A 63 -6.85 -1.24 -23.16
N LYS A 64 -6.46 -0.87 -24.38
CA LYS A 64 -6.62 0.50 -24.88
C LYS A 64 -8.09 0.92 -24.97
N GLU A 65 -8.95 0.04 -25.51
CA GLU A 65 -10.40 0.29 -25.57
C GLU A 65 -11.00 0.50 -24.17
N LEU A 66 -10.65 -0.34 -23.19
CA LEU A 66 -11.11 -0.19 -21.81
C LEU A 66 -10.58 1.09 -21.16
N GLN A 67 -9.33 1.47 -21.42
CA GLN A 67 -8.75 2.72 -20.92
C GLN A 67 -9.47 3.96 -21.48
N GLU A 68 -9.86 3.95 -22.75
CA GLU A 68 -10.67 5.01 -23.37
C GLU A 68 -12.07 5.09 -22.72
N GLU A 69 -12.70 3.96 -22.44
CA GLU A 69 -13.98 3.91 -21.73
C GLU A 69 -13.85 4.40 -20.27
N PHE A 70 -12.75 4.06 -19.60
CA PHE A 70 -12.47 4.53 -18.24
C PHE A 70 -12.34 6.05 -18.14
N GLN A 71 -11.79 6.72 -19.16
CA GLN A 71 -11.74 8.18 -19.21
C GLN A 71 -13.15 8.81 -19.28
N LYS A 72 -14.09 8.16 -19.98
CA LYS A 72 -15.48 8.63 -20.09
C LYS A 72 -16.28 8.50 -18.78
N VAL A 73 -15.91 7.55 -17.93
CA VAL A 73 -16.59 7.28 -16.64
C VAL A 73 -15.75 7.70 -15.42
N ALA A 74 -14.65 8.43 -15.62
CA ALA A 74 -13.71 8.81 -14.57
C ALA A 74 -14.35 9.68 -13.47
N ASP A 75 -15.23 10.62 -13.84
CA ASP A 75 -15.92 11.53 -12.90
C ASP A 75 -17.18 10.93 -12.25
N VAL A 76 -17.60 9.73 -12.64
CA VAL A 76 -18.78 9.09 -12.05
C VAL A 76 -18.39 8.47 -10.71
N SER A 77 -18.75 9.13 -9.60
CA SER A 77 -18.71 8.56 -8.26
C SER A 77 -20.05 7.87 -7.97
N LEU A 78 -20.05 6.54 -7.86
CA LEU A 78 -21.25 5.79 -7.52
C LEU A 78 -21.40 5.70 -6.00
N LYS A 79 -22.57 6.11 -5.49
CA LYS A 79 -23.03 5.74 -4.14
C LYS A 79 -23.96 4.52 -4.27
N PRO A 80 -23.82 3.46 -3.45
CA PRO A 80 -24.74 2.32 -3.49
C PRO A 80 -26.19 2.79 -3.33
N THR A 81 -27.07 2.34 -4.22
CA THR A 81 -28.51 2.70 -4.18
C THR A 81 -29.34 1.68 -3.39
N ARG A 82 -28.79 0.50 -3.08
CA ARG A 82 -29.44 -0.56 -2.30
C ARG A 82 -28.46 -1.24 -1.35
N PHE A 83 -28.92 -1.52 -0.13
CA PHE A 83 -28.18 -2.22 0.91
C PHE A 83 -28.79 -3.60 1.16
N ILE A 84 -27.97 -4.63 1.35
CA ILE A 84 -28.44 -5.96 1.73
C ILE A 84 -28.62 -5.99 3.26
N GLY A 85 -29.87 -6.05 3.72
CA GLY A 85 -30.27 -6.41 5.10
C GLY A 85 -29.92 -5.41 6.20
N GLY A 86 -30.87 -4.52 6.55
CA GLY A 86 -30.92 -3.86 7.87
C GLY A 86 -30.39 -2.43 7.99
N SER A 87 -29.75 -1.86 6.97
CA SER A 87 -29.32 -0.45 7.00
C SER A 87 -30.32 0.45 6.29
N SER A 88 -31.49 0.62 6.89
CA SER A 88 -32.51 1.56 6.40
C SER A 88 -32.12 2.99 6.77
N LYS A 89 -31.76 3.82 5.79
CA LYS A 89 -32.16 5.24 5.78
C LYS A 89 -32.53 5.63 4.35
N ALA A 90 -33.85 5.72 4.12
CA ALA A 90 -34.44 6.42 2.99
C ALA A 90 -34.07 7.92 3.06
N PRO A 91 -34.12 8.67 1.94
CA PRO A 91 -33.81 10.09 1.95
C PRO A 91 -35.02 10.84 2.53
N ASP A 92 -34.84 11.53 3.64
CA ASP A 92 -35.79 12.53 4.11
C ASP A 92 -35.28 13.92 3.70
N ASN A 93 -36.11 14.64 2.96
CA ASN A 93 -35.89 16.04 2.62
C ASN A 93 -36.23 16.89 3.84
N ASP A 94 -35.23 17.46 4.53
CA ASP A 94 -35.43 18.72 5.24
C ASP A 94 -34.13 19.50 5.45
N VAL A 95 -34.26 20.82 5.42
CA VAL A 95 -33.21 21.83 5.36
C VAL A 95 -32.66 22.11 6.76
N GLY A 96 -31.38 21.82 7.01
CA GLY A 96 -30.72 22.28 8.24
C GLY A 96 -29.33 21.67 8.45
N GLY A 97 -28.29 22.50 8.36
CA GLY A 97 -26.89 22.07 8.41
C GLY A 97 -26.49 21.34 9.70
N ALA A 98 -25.95 20.15 9.54
CA ALA A 98 -25.02 19.50 10.47
C ALA A 98 -24.08 18.61 9.65
N ALA A 99 -22.80 18.62 10.03
CA ALA A 99 -21.70 18.02 9.30
C ALA A 99 -21.99 16.58 8.83
N ASP A 100 -21.72 16.37 7.54
CA ASP A 100 -21.80 15.12 6.81
C ASP A 100 -20.90 14.06 7.50
N GLU A 101 -21.47 13.29 8.43
CA GLU A 101 -20.93 11.97 8.75
C GLU A 101 -21.27 11.05 7.58
N VAL A 102 -20.44 11.13 6.55
CA VAL A 102 -20.36 10.08 5.53
C VAL A 102 -20.01 8.78 6.25
N SER A 103 -21.01 7.94 6.48
CA SER A 103 -20.81 6.54 6.81
C SER A 103 -20.06 5.93 5.62
N GLU A 104 -18.73 5.83 5.74
CA GLU A 104 -17.88 5.13 4.80
C GLU A 104 -18.37 3.67 4.76
N THR A 105 -19.19 3.33 3.76
CA THR A 105 -19.31 1.94 3.32
C THR A 105 -17.89 1.43 3.09
N PRO A 106 -17.49 0.24 3.61
CA PRO A 106 -16.14 -0.26 3.44
C PRO A 106 -15.76 -0.17 1.96
N ALA A 107 -14.82 0.71 1.64
CA ALA A 107 -14.34 0.85 0.28
C ALA A 107 -13.78 -0.52 -0.11
N PHE A 108 -14.35 -1.13 -1.15
CA PHE A 108 -13.86 -2.40 -1.66
C PHE A 108 -12.38 -2.24 -2.02
N ASP A 109 -11.51 -2.96 -1.33
CA ASP A 109 -10.08 -2.94 -1.61
C ASP A 109 -9.84 -3.81 -2.86
N PRO A 110 -9.34 -3.25 -3.98
CA PRO A 110 -8.98 -4.00 -5.17
C PRO A 110 -8.17 -5.26 -4.84
N LEU A 111 -7.26 -5.17 -3.87
CA LEU A 111 -6.38 -6.27 -3.50
C LEU A 111 -7.11 -7.40 -2.75
N ASP A 112 -8.38 -7.25 -2.38
CA ASP A 112 -9.20 -8.36 -1.87
C ASP A 112 -9.50 -9.41 -2.94
N MET A 113 -9.44 -9.01 -4.21
CA MET A 113 -9.58 -9.89 -5.37
C MET A 113 -8.37 -10.79 -5.60
N ILE A 114 -7.19 -10.43 -5.07
CA ILE A 114 -5.97 -11.24 -5.23
C ILE A 114 -5.98 -12.40 -4.23
N GLU A 115 -5.55 -13.58 -4.68
CA GLU A 115 -5.26 -14.70 -3.79
C GLU A 115 -3.93 -14.47 -3.04
N PRO A 116 -3.92 -14.56 -1.71
CA PRO A 116 -2.67 -14.42 -0.95
C PRO A 116 -1.66 -15.49 -1.39
N VAL A 117 -0.47 -15.06 -1.75
CA VAL A 117 0.60 -15.95 -2.16
C VAL A 117 1.45 -16.32 -0.95
N ASP A 118 1.69 -17.61 -0.78
CA ASP A 118 2.67 -18.11 0.18
C ASP A 118 4.08 -17.83 -0.36
N VAL A 119 4.72 -16.79 0.18
CA VAL A 119 6.10 -16.42 -0.16
C VAL A 119 7.12 -17.14 0.72
N VAL A 120 6.73 -17.63 1.90
CA VAL A 120 7.62 -18.31 2.85
C VAL A 120 8.14 -19.60 2.23
N SER A 121 7.26 -20.37 1.60
CA SER A 121 7.61 -21.58 0.84
C SER A 121 8.48 -21.31 -0.40
N LYS A 122 8.59 -20.05 -0.84
CA LYS A 122 9.36 -19.62 -2.02
C LYS A 122 10.69 -18.96 -1.67
N ILE A 123 11.02 -18.84 -0.37
CA ILE A 123 12.30 -18.29 0.07
C ILE A 123 13.43 -19.20 -0.46
N PRO A 124 14.41 -18.67 -1.20
CA PRO A 124 15.53 -19.47 -1.69
C PRO A 124 16.32 -20.08 -0.52
N SER A 125 16.61 -21.39 -0.58
CA SER A 125 17.40 -22.09 0.45
C SER A 125 18.77 -21.45 0.66
N GLU A 126 19.36 -20.95 -0.43
CA GLU A 126 20.68 -20.28 -0.44
C GLU A 126 20.67 -18.87 0.16
N PHE A 127 19.51 -18.33 0.58
CA PHE A 127 19.47 -17.02 1.20
C PHE A 127 20.33 -16.96 2.46
N TYR A 128 20.18 -17.95 3.36
CA TYR A 128 20.84 -17.95 4.66
C TYR A 128 22.36 -18.13 4.54
N SER A 129 22.81 -18.95 3.58
CA SER A 129 24.23 -19.11 3.27
C SER A 129 24.81 -17.89 2.57
N GLY A 130 24.04 -17.23 1.69
CA GLY A 130 24.47 -16.05 0.93
C GLY A 130 24.56 -14.77 1.76
N ILE A 131 23.63 -14.56 2.71
CA ILE A 131 23.56 -13.31 3.49
C ILE A 131 24.68 -13.15 4.51
N VAL A 132 25.39 -14.24 4.83
CA VAL A 132 26.53 -14.22 5.77
C VAL A 132 27.89 -14.18 5.07
N GLN A 133 27.92 -14.17 3.73
CA GLN A 133 29.17 -14.19 2.97
C GLN A 133 30.01 -12.93 3.21
N PRO A 134 31.35 -13.04 3.23
CA PRO A 134 32.23 -11.90 3.43
C PRO A 134 32.14 -10.91 2.25
N LYS A 135 31.92 -11.43 1.04
CA LYS A 135 31.80 -10.63 -0.18
C LYS A 135 30.43 -9.95 -0.24
N TRP A 136 30.42 -8.62 -0.26
CA TRP A 136 29.17 -7.84 -0.24
C TRP A 136 28.28 -8.08 -1.46
N GLN A 137 28.87 -8.43 -2.62
CA GLN A 137 28.11 -8.76 -3.82
C GLN A 137 27.25 -10.01 -3.64
N GLU A 138 27.75 -11.03 -2.93
CA GLU A 138 27.01 -12.27 -2.66
C GLU A 138 25.85 -12.00 -1.68
N ARG A 139 26.10 -11.18 -0.65
CA ARG A 139 25.01 -10.71 0.25
C ARG A 139 23.95 -9.91 -0.51
N LYS A 140 24.37 -9.05 -1.44
CA LYS A 140 23.46 -8.28 -2.29
C LYS A 140 22.63 -9.21 -3.18
N GLU A 141 23.26 -10.17 -3.84
CA GLU A 141 22.60 -11.14 -4.72
C GLU A 141 21.56 -11.98 -3.95
N ALA A 142 21.92 -12.45 -2.75
CA ALA A 142 20.98 -13.15 -1.87
C ALA A 142 19.73 -12.31 -1.57
N LEU A 143 19.91 -11.02 -1.27
CA LEU A 143 18.80 -10.09 -1.04
C LEU A 143 18.02 -9.75 -2.32
N GLU A 144 18.68 -9.65 -3.47
CA GLU A 144 18.00 -9.38 -4.75
C GLU A 144 17.12 -10.56 -5.18
N ASN A 145 17.56 -11.79 -4.91
CA ASN A 145 16.73 -12.97 -5.15
C ASN A 145 15.56 -13.05 -4.17
N LEU A 146 15.77 -12.64 -2.91
CA LEU A 146 14.69 -12.55 -1.92
C LEU A 146 13.68 -11.44 -2.26
N GLU A 147 14.17 -10.29 -2.71
CA GLU A 147 13.34 -9.13 -3.07
C GLU A 147 12.34 -9.47 -4.18
N LYS A 148 12.75 -10.24 -5.20
CA LYS A 148 11.86 -10.73 -6.27
C LYS A 148 10.72 -11.58 -5.72
N VAL A 149 10.97 -12.38 -4.70
CA VAL A 149 9.94 -13.22 -4.06
C VAL A 149 8.98 -12.35 -3.24
N PHE A 150 9.50 -11.38 -2.51
CA PHE A 150 8.70 -10.47 -1.69
C PHE A 150 7.91 -9.44 -2.49
N ASN A 151 8.35 -9.10 -3.70
CA ASN A 151 7.62 -8.23 -4.62
C ASN A 151 6.35 -8.91 -5.16
N THR A 152 5.42 -9.14 -4.24
CA THR A 152 4.19 -9.89 -4.41
C THR A 152 3.05 -9.01 -3.83
N PRO A 153 2.02 -8.67 -4.63
CA PRO A 153 0.99 -7.70 -4.23
C PRO A 153 0.17 -8.08 -2.99
N LYS A 154 -0.02 -9.37 -2.72
CA LYS A 154 -0.72 -9.88 -1.53
C LYS A 154 -0.04 -11.13 -1.02
N ILE A 155 0.46 -11.05 0.21
CA ILE A 155 1.25 -12.10 0.83
C ILE A 155 0.40 -12.79 1.90
N LYS A 156 0.45 -14.12 1.93
CA LYS A 156 -0.17 -14.93 2.98
C LYS A 156 0.61 -14.75 4.29
N GLU A 157 -0.10 -14.67 5.41
CA GLU A 157 0.52 -14.70 6.74
C GLU A 157 1.33 -15.99 6.93
N GLY A 158 2.45 -15.87 7.64
CA GLY A 158 3.39 -16.96 7.83
C GLY A 158 4.49 -16.56 8.82
N ASP A 159 5.45 -17.45 9.03
CA ASP A 159 6.59 -17.18 9.89
C ASP A 159 7.67 -16.41 9.14
N PHE A 160 7.80 -15.12 9.46
CA PHE A 160 8.83 -14.22 8.94
C PHE A 160 9.90 -13.87 9.98
N GLY A 161 9.89 -14.50 11.16
CA GLY A 161 10.73 -14.08 12.28
C GLY A 161 12.23 -14.16 11.99
N GLU A 162 12.69 -15.31 11.50
CA GLU A 162 14.11 -15.54 11.20
C GLU A 162 14.60 -14.64 10.07
N ILE A 163 13.86 -14.60 8.95
CA ILE A 163 14.22 -13.80 7.77
C ILE A 163 14.28 -12.29 8.09
N LEU A 164 13.32 -11.78 8.86
CA LEU A 164 13.29 -10.38 9.27
C LEU A 164 14.41 -10.07 10.27
N SER A 165 14.83 -11.02 11.10
CA SER A 165 16.00 -10.87 11.97
C SER A 165 17.29 -10.71 11.15
N CYS A 166 17.47 -11.50 10.09
CA CYS A 166 18.59 -11.36 9.14
C CYS A 166 18.56 -9.99 8.45
N ILE A 167 17.42 -9.59 7.90
CA ILE A 167 17.25 -8.29 7.22
C ILE A 167 17.51 -7.13 8.17
N LYS A 168 17.00 -7.19 9.40
CA LYS A 168 17.26 -6.21 10.46
C LYS A 168 18.76 -6.06 10.72
N LYS A 169 19.49 -7.17 10.86
CA LYS A 169 20.95 -7.15 11.06
C LYS A 169 21.67 -6.49 9.88
N VAL A 170 21.27 -6.78 8.65
CA VAL A 170 21.84 -6.14 7.45
C VAL A 170 21.60 -4.64 7.49
N ILE A 171 20.37 -4.19 7.73
CA ILE A 171 20.05 -2.76 7.80
C ILE A 171 20.87 -2.10 8.91
N SER A 172 20.94 -2.67 10.10
CA SER A 172 21.65 -2.05 11.22
C SER A 172 23.17 -2.00 11.03
N SER A 173 23.78 -3.06 10.49
CA SER A 173 25.22 -3.31 10.64
C SER A 173 26.01 -3.56 9.36
N ASP A 174 25.38 -3.74 8.19
CA ASP A 174 26.14 -3.95 6.96
C ASP A 174 26.89 -2.67 6.56
N SER A 175 28.19 -2.81 6.28
CA SER A 175 29.06 -1.70 5.91
C SER A 175 28.82 -1.21 4.49
N ASN A 176 28.22 -2.04 3.63
CA ASN A 176 27.94 -1.69 2.24
C ASN A 176 26.49 -1.23 2.08
N ILE A 177 26.31 0.08 1.86
CA ILE A 177 24.97 0.66 1.73
C ILE A 177 24.18 0.15 0.53
N ASN A 178 24.81 -0.41 -0.50
CA ASN A 178 24.08 -1.01 -1.62
C ASN A 178 23.38 -2.31 -1.18
N VAL A 179 23.95 -3.05 -0.24
CA VAL A 179 23.32 -4.23 0.39
C VAL A 179 22.16 -3.78 1.27
N VAL A 180 22.39 -2.76 2.11
CA VAL A 180 21.34 -2.12 2.94
C VAL A 180 20.17 -1.65 2.08
N ALA A 181 20.44 -1.02 0.92
CA ALA A 181 19.40 -0.51 0.05
C ALA A 181 18.44 -1.60 -0.46
N ILE A 182 18.92 -2.80 -0.77
CA ILE A 182 18.05 -3.93 -1.15
C ILE A 182 17.31 -4.50 0.07
N ALA A 183 17.96 -4.57 1.22
CA ALA A 183 17.31 -4.99 2.46
C ALA A 183 16.13 -4.07 2.83
N VAL A 184 16.28 -2.75 2.65
CA VAL A 184 15.19 -1.78 2.84
C VAL A 184 14.02 -2.04 1.87
N LYS A 185 14.30 -2.37 0.60
CA LYS A 185 13.25 -2.75 -0.37
C LYS A 185 12.53 -4.04 0.02
N CYS A 186 13.25 -5.04 0.55
CA CYS A 186 12.62 -6.26 1.06
C CYS A 186 11.58 -5.95 2.13
N VAL A 187 11.89 -5.04 3.07
CA VAL A 187 10.96 -4.61 4.12
C VAL A 187 9.77 -3.85 3.52
N GLU A 188 10.01 -2.97 2.54
CA GLU A 188 8.95 -2.25 1.83
C GLU A 188 7.94 -3.22 1.18
N HIS A 189 8.44 -4.21 0.44
CA HIS A 189 7.61 -5.20 -0.23
C HIS A 189 6.81 -6.06 0.74
N LEU A 190 7.43 -6.51 1.84
CA LEU A 190 6.72 -7.25 2.89
C LEU A 190 5.62 -6.39 3.55
N ALA A 191 5.93 -5.13 3.87
CA ALA A 191 4.95 -4.21 4.45
C ALA A 191 3.75 -3.99 3.50
N ASN A 192 3.99 -3.78 2.21
CA ASN A 192 2.94 -3.62 1.21
C ASN A 192 2.11 -4.91 1.01
N GLY A 193 2.76 -6.06 0.98
CA GLY A 193 2.12 -7.36 0.72
C GLY A 193 1.32 -7.92 1.90
N LEU A 194 1.80 -7.74 3.13
CA LEU A 194 1.17 -8.23 4.38
C LEU A 194 0.25 -7.20 5.04
N ARG A 195 0.43 -5.90 4.77
CA ARG A 195 -0.36 -4.79 5.33
C ARG A 195 -0.45 -4.86 6.86
N LYS A 196 -1.66 -4.89 7.43
CA LYS A 196 -1.90 -4.86 8.88
C LYS A 196 -1.27 -6.05 9.61
N SER A 197 -1.09 -7.18 8.94
CA SER A 197 -0.39 -8.35 9.50
C SER A 197 1.12 -8.11 9.69
N PHE A 198 1.68 -7.07 9.06
CA PHE A 198 3.07 -6.66 9.26
C PHE A 198 3.25 -5.67 10.43
N SER A 199 2.18 -5.22 11.09
CA SER A 199 2.21 -4.18 12.12
C SER A 199 3.26 -4.40 13.23
N GLN A 200 3.36 -5.61 13.77
CA GLN A 200 4.34 -5.96 14.81
C GLN A 200 5.80 -5.79 14.36
N TYR A 201 6.07 -5.98 13.06
CA TYR A 201 7.40 -5.83 12.49
C TYR A 201 7.64 -4.39 12.03
N ALA A 202 6.64 -3.73 11.46
CA ALA A 202 6.70 -2.35 10.99
C ALA A 202 7.21 -1.39 12.07
N SER A 203 6.74 -1.55 13.32
CA SER A 203 7.17 -0.74 14.47
C SER A 203 8.67 -0.93 14.80
N LEU A 204 9.24 -2.11 14.53
CA LEU A 204 10.65 -2.41 14.74
C LEU A 204 11.54 -1.85 13.61
N PHE A 205 11.01 -1.77 12.39
CA PHE A 205 11.78 -1.29 11.24
C PHE A 205 11.74 0.24 11.12
N LEU A 206 10.63 0.92 11.44
CA LEU A 206 10.53 2.37 11.31
C LEU A 206 11.76 3.13 11.88
N PRO A 207 12.21 2.91 13.14
CA PRO A 207 13.38 3.59 13.68
C PRO A 207 14.67 3.32 12.87
N LEU A 208 14.84 2.08 12.44
CA LEU A 208 16.02 1.66 11.67
C LEU A 208 16.08 2.37 10.32
N ILE A 209 14.93 2.54 9.65
CA ILE A 209 14.86 3.23 8.37
C ILE A 209 15.06 4.74 8.55
N PHE A 210 14.52 5.35 9.61
CA PHE A 210 14.79 6.75 9.92
C PHE A 210 16.30 7.01 10.13
N ASP A 211 17.02 6.10 10.79
CA ASP A 211 18.47 6.20 10.97
C ASP A 211 19.26 6.13 9.65
N LYS A 212 18.66 5.58 8.58
CA LYS A 212 19.26 5.54 7.25
C LYS A 212 19.02 6.78 6.40
N LEU A 213 18.15 7.70 6.83
CA LEU A 213 17.97 8.99 6.16
C LEU A 213 19.17 9.95 6.32
N LYS A 214 20.21 9.56 7.06
CA LYS A 214 21.51 10.25 7.05
C LYS A 214 22.29 10.08 5.74
N GLU A 215 21.88 9.13 4.90
CA GLU A 215 22.47 8.93 3.57
C GLU A 215 22.18 10.09 2.63
N LYS A 216 23.12 10.41 1.74
CA LYS A 216 23.01 11.53 0.79
C LYS A 216 22.63 11.10 -0.63
N ARG A 217 22.72 9.81 -0.93
CA ARG A 217 22.41 9.28 -2.27
C ARG A 217 20.90 9.27 -2.47
N GLY A 218 20.40 10.07 -3.42
CA GLY A 218 18.97 10.23 -3.68
C GLY A 218 18.22 8.91 -3.86
N ALA A 219 18.79 7.94 -4.59
CA ALA A 219 18.17 6.62 -4.77
C ALA A 219 17.98 5.84 -3.45
N ILE A 220 18.90 5.98 -2.49
CA ILE A 220 18.83 5.28 -1.21
C ILE A 220 17.83 5.97 -0.28
N VAL A 221 17.84 7.32 -0.27
CA VAL A 221 16.86 8.12 0.45
C VAL A 221 15.45 7.80 -0.06
N GLU A 222 15.27 7.66 -1.36
CA GLU A 222 13.98 7.30 -1.95
C GLU A 222 13.48 5.91 -1.52
N ASN A 223 14.36 4.89 -1.54
CA ASN A 223 14.01 3.58 -0.99
C ASN A 223 13.60 3.67 0.49
N CYS A 224 14.29 4.47 1.29
CA CYS A 224 13.93 4.68 2.69
C CYS A 224 12.56 5.35 2.84
N ARG A 225 12.26 6.38 2.03
CA ARG A 225 10.95 7.05 2.03
C ARG A 225 9.82 6.08 1.70
N ASN A 226 10.00 5.25 0.67
CA ASN A 226 8.99 4.28 0.27
C ASN A 226 8.77 3.23 1.36
N CYS A 227 9.86 2.71 1.94
CA CYS A 227 9.80 1.77 3.05
C CYS A 227 9.10 2.36 4.30
N LEU A 228 9.40 3.62 4.65
CA LEU A 228 8.72 4.32 5.76
C LEU A 228 7.22 4.46 5.50
N ASN A 229 6.81 4.83 4.29
CA ASN A 229 5.39 4.94 3.92
C ASN A 229 4.69 3.58 3.99
N ALA A 230 5.33 2.53 3.48
CA ALA A 230 4.80 1.16 3.53
C ALA A 230 4.62 0.69 4.98
N CYS A 231 5.65 0.84 5.83
CA CYS A 231 5.56 0.49 7.25
C CYS A 231 4.50 1.31 7.99
N ALA A 232 4.40 2.61 7.70
CA ALA A 232 3.41 3.48 8.32
C ALA A 232 1.98 3.07 7.99
N SER A 233 1.73 2.60 6.75
CA SER A 233 0.42 2.09 6.35
C SER A 233 -0.02 0.83 7.13
N CYS A 234 0.95 0.08 7.69
CA CYS A 234 0.70 -1.11 8.49
C CYS A 234 0.26 -0.78 9.92
N LEU A 235 0.52 0.44 10.40
CA LEU A 235 0.31 0.87 11.78
C LEU A 235 -0.90 1.81 11.89
N ASP A 236 -1.29 2.14 13.12
CA ASP A 236 -2.16 3.27 13.40
C ASP A 236 -1.37 4.59 13.46
N ALA A 237 -2.09 5.71 13.38
CA ALA A 237 -1.49 7.04 13.31
C ALA A 237 -0.72 7.43 14.58
N GLU A 238 -1.16 6.97 15.75
CA GLU A 238 -0.51 7.27 17.01
C GLU A 238 0.87 6.62 17.08
N ASN A 239 0.96 5.33 16.74
CA ASN A 239 2.22 4.59 16.71
C ASN A 239 3.22 5.17 15.71
N VAL A 240 2.77 5.54 14.50
CA VAL A 240 3.66 6.16 13.50
C VAL A 240 4.23 7.48 14.02
N ILE A 241 3.38 8.34 14.57
CA ILE A 241 3.82 9.66 15.03
C ILE A 241 4.75 9.52 16.25
N ASN A 242 4.42 8.65 17.21
CA ASN A 242 5.25 8.42 18.40
C ASN A 242 6.67 7.96 18.03
N VAL A 243 6.81 7.12 17.00
CA VAL A 243 8.13 6.71 16.49
C VAL A 243 8.86 7.83 15.75
N ALA A 244 8.14 8.66 14.99
CA ALA A 244 8.75 9.72 14.16
C ALA A 244 9.16 10.97 14.96
N LEU A 245 8.42 11.34 16.02
CA LEU A 245 8.63 12.57 16.79
C LEU A 245 10.07 12.75 17.32
N PRO A 246 10.74 11.72 17.90
CA PRO A 246 12.13 11.85 18.34
C PRO A 246 13.10 12.28 17.23
N TYR A 247 12.83 11.92 15.97
CA TYR A 247 13.70 12.20 14.84
C TYR A 247 13.68 13.66 14.38
N LEU A 248 12.68 14.45 14.79
CA LEU A 248 12.69 15.92 14.60
C LEU A 248 13.83 16.61 15.37
N LYS A 249 14.34 15.95 16.43
CA LYS A 249 15.44 16.43 17.26
C LYS A 249 16.77 15.72 16.94
N ASN A 250 16.82 14.91 15.89
CA ASN A 250 18.02 14.14 15.53
C ASN A 250 19.21 15.07 15.23
N LYS A 251 20.45 14.71 15.58
CA LYS A 251 21.62 15.58 15.32
C LYS A 251 21.90 15.81 13.82
N SER A 252 21.48 14.89 12.94
CA SER A 252 21.69 15.01 11.49
C SER A 252 20.64 15.92 10.84
N PRO A 253 21.03 17.01 10.17
CA PRO A 253 20.09 17.89 9.46
C PRO A 253 19.26 17.17 8.40
N SER A 254 19.87 16.25 7.64
CA SER A 254 19.17 15.47 6.61
C SER A 254 18.09 14.58 7.20
N VAL A 255 18.35 13.98 8.38
CA VAL A 255 17.34 13.15 9.07
C VAL A 255 16.17 14.03 9.54
N LYS A 256 16.44 15.22 10.09
CA LYS A 256 15.36 16.15 10.49
C LYS A 256 14.50 16.54 9.30
N GLU A 257 15.12 16.97 8.21
CA GLU A 257 14.42 17.40 6.99
C GLU A 257 13.53 16.29 6.44
N GLU A 258 14.06 15.09 6.29
CA GLU A 258 13.31 13.94 5.79
C GLU A 258 12.21 13.48 6.75
N THR A 259 12.43 13.60 8.06
CA THR A 259 11.40 13.32 9.08
C THR A 259 10.24 14.31 8.94
N VAL A 260 10.52 15.61 8.78
CA VAL A 260 9.48 16.63 8.56
C VAL A 260 8.67 16.33 7.30
N LYS A 261 9.34 16.00 6.19
CA LYS A 261 8.67 15.63 4.93
C LYS A 261 7.83 14.36 5.06
N PHE A 262 8.32 13.36 5.80
CA PHE A 262 7.57 12.14 6.06
C PHE A 262 6.31 12.43 6.87
N ILE A 263 6.43 13.11 8.02
CA ILE A 263 5.27 13.39 8.87
C ILE A 263 4.25 14.28 8.14
N GLY A 264 4.71 15.29 7.37
CA GLY A 264 3.82 16.13 6.58
C GLY A 264 2.97 15.32 5.59
N ARG A 265 3.59 14.43 4.82
CA ARG A 265 2.88 13.51 3.91
C ARG A 265 1.96 12.56 4.66
N PHE A 266 2.40 12.01 5.78
CA PHE A 266 1.62 11.09 6.59
C PHE A 266 0.34 11.73 7.15
N VAL A 267 0.46 12.91 7.76
CA VAL A 267 -0.70 13.65 8.31
C VAL A 267 -1.70 14.01 7.21
N ILE A 268 -1.22 14.42 6.03
CA ILE A 268 -2.09 14.66 4.86
C ILE A 268 -2.82 13.37 4.46
N SER A 269 -2.13 12.23 4.44
CA SER A 269 -2.72 10.94 4.05
C SER A 269 -3.76 10.42 5.05
N VAL A 270 -3.61 10.70 6.34
CA VAL A 270 -4.53 10.26 7.40
C VAL A 270 -5.70 11.23 7.58
N GLY A 271 -5.52 12.50 7.20
CA GLY A 271 -6.56 13.54 7.28
C GLY A 271 -7.11 13.72 8.70
N ASN A 272 -8.44 13.82 8.83
CA ASN A 272 -9.14 14.05 10.10
C ASN A 272 -9.01 12.90 11.12
N LYS A 273 -8.52 11.73 10.69
CA LYS A 273 -8.28 10.57 11.56
C LYS A 273 -7.00 10.73 12.40
N SER A 274 -6.24 11.82 12.19
CA SER A 274 -5.01 12.11 12.93
C SER A 274 -5.32 12.56 14.37
N PRO A 275 -4.60 12.04 15.40
CA PRO A 275 -4.82 12.46 16.78
C PRO A 275 -4.52 13.96 16.98
N LYS A 276 -5.52 14.75 17.37
CA LYS A 276 -5.44 16.22 17.45
C LYS A 276 -4.33 16.71 18.38
N ASN A 277 -4.07 16.00 19.47
CA ASN A 277 -2.96 16.24 20.39
C ASN A 277 -1.60 16.09 19.69
N LEU A 278 -1.44 15.08 18.85
CA LEU A 278 -0.21 14.82 18.12
C LEU A 278 0.04 15.84 17.02
N VAL A 279 -1.01 16.29 16.31
CA VAL A 279 -0.92 17.39 15.35
C VAL A 279 -0.45 18.68 16.05
N LYS A 280 -0.98 18.99 17.25
CA LYS A 280 -0.52 20.15 18.04
C LYS A 280 0.96 20.04 18.43
N SER A 281 1.39 18.87 18.92
CA SER A 281 2.79 18.62 19.28
C SER A 281 3.72 18.76 18.08
N LEU A 282 3.31 18.24 16.92
CA LEU A 282 4.03 18.37 15.66
C LEU A 282 4.18 19.83 15.24
N VAL A 283 3.07 20.58 15.20
CA VAL A 283 3.08 22.00 14.84
C VAL A 283 3.99 22.80 15.78
N ALA A 284 3.93 22.53 17.08
CA ALA A 284 4.80 23.20 18.05
C ALA A 284 6.29 22.92 17.79
N GLU A 285 6.65 21.68 17.45
CA GLU A 285 8.04 21.31 17.16
C GLU A 285 8.52 21.87 15.80
N LEU A 286 7.65 21.87 14.77
CA LEU A 286 7.95 22.49 13.47
C LEU A 286 8.16 24.00 13.60
N VAL A 287 7.32 24.70 14.39
CA VAL A 287 7.49 26.13 14.65
C VAL A 287 8.80 26.42 15.37
N LYS A 288 9.24 25.56 16.30
CA LYS A 288 10.58 25.69 16.91
C LYS A 288 11.67 25.52 15.87
N HIS A 289 11.52 24.54 14.97
CA HIS A 289 12.52 24.27 13.94
C HIS A 289 12.69 25.46 12.98
N LEU A 290 11.58 26.06 12.54
CA LEU A 290 11.57 27.27 11.69
C LEU A 290 12.18 28.50 12.36
N LYS A 291 12.24 28.55 13.70
CA LYS A 291 12.88 29.65 14.44
C LYS A 291 14.39 29.45 14.64
N THR A 292 14.91 28.26 14.33
CA THR A 292 16.31 27.88 14.55
C THR A 292 17.12 27.73 13.26
N VAL A 293 16.46 27.80 12.11
CA VAL A 293 17.07 27.89 10.76
C VAL A 293 17.06 29.35 10.36
#